data_AF-A0A1M6UHG5-F1
#
_entry.id   AF-A0A1M6UHG5-F1
#
_cell.length_a   1.000
_cell.length_b   1.000
_cell.length_c   1.000
_cell.angle_alpha   90.00
_cell.angle_beta   90.00
_cell.angle_gamma   90.00
#
_symmetry.space_group_name_H-M   'P 1'
#
loop_
_entity.id
_entity.type
_entity.pdbx_description
1 polymer ?
#
loop_
_entity_poly.entity_id
_entity_poly.type
_entity_poly.pdbx_seq_one_letter_code
_entity_poly.pdbx_strand_id
1 'polypeptide(L)'
;MIAKMEEVVFVKNGEEFSGEVLGVEKEYFWLLVISLREVYLGHPSRVFERSGRKYFEIFDRCQSIDNIFDKHGRVATDLFFYSRDPEELTRMLKMYRLVNIL
;
A
#
# COMPACT_ATOMS: atom_id res chain seq x y z
N MET A 1 -18.26 -6.91 4.46
CA MET A 1 -18.57 -5.50 4.74
C MET A 1 -17.25 -4.76 4.66
N ILE A 2 -17.03 -3.96 3.60
CA ILE A 2 -15.74 -3.26 3.40
C ILE A 2 -15.66 -2.19 4.47
N ALA A 3 -14.86 -2.41 5.51
CA ALA A 3 -14.58 -1.41 6.52
C ALA A 3 -13.97 -0.19 5.82
N LYS A 4 -14.53 1.00 6.09
CA LYS A 4 -14.18 2.26 5.46
C LYS A 4 -12.65 2.45 5.51
N MET A 5 -12.00 2.44 4.35
CA MET A 5 -10.55 2.51 4.20
C MET A 5 -10.10 3.88 4.71
N GLU A 6 -9.30 3.91 5.78
CA GLU A 6 -8.76 5.15 6.33
C GLU A 6 -7.72 5.72 5.34
N GLU A 7 -7.92 6.95 4.89
CA GLU A 7 -6.97 7.67 4.06
C GLU A 7 -5.80 8.14 4.92
N VAL A 8 -4.58 7.85 4.48
CA VAL A 8 -3.33 8.27 5.14
C VAL A 8 -2.56 9.18 4.19
N VAL A 9 -2.17 10.35 4.68
CA VAL A 9 -1.33 11.27 3.92
C VAL A 9 0.11 10.77 3.95
N PHE A 10 0.67 10.60 2.76
CA PHE A 10 1.99 10.08 2.51
C PHE A 10 2.89 11.24 2.06
N VAL A 11 4.09 11.36 2.62
CA VAL A 11 5.05 12.39 2.20
C VAL A 11 6.31 11.75 1.63
N LYS A 12 6.67 12.08 0.38
CA LYS A 12 7.91 11.62 -0.28
C LYS A 12 8.56 12.81 -0.98
N ASN A 13 9.85 13.02 -0.74
CA ASN A 13 10.62 14.14 -1.31
C ASN A 13 10.00 15.53 -1.08
N GLY A 14 9.27 15.71 0.02
CA GLY A 14 8.61 16.98 0.36
C GLY A 14 7.23 17.18 -0.29
N GLU A 15 6.73 16.21 -1.05
CA GLU A 15 5.40 16.23 -1.67
C GLU A 15 4.42 15.33 -0.90
N GLU A 16 3.18 15.79 -0.75
CA GLU A 16 2.07 15.04 -0.13
C GLU A 16 1.30 14.24 -1.19
N PHE A 17 0.97 12.99 -0.86
CA PHE A 17 0.15 12.10 -1.68
C PHE A 17 -0.89 11.42 -0.80
N SER A 18 -2.04 11.06 -1.38
CA SER A 18 -3.04 10.23 -0.70
C SER A 18 -2.66 8.75 -0.82
N GLY A 19 -2.60 8.08 0.33
CA GLY A 19 -2.43 6.64 0.43
C GLY A 19 -3.69 5.95 0.92
N GLU A 20 -4.00 4.80 0.33
CA GLU A 20 -5.12 3.94 0.69
C GLU A 20 -4.60 2.67 1.36
N VAL A 21 -5.09 2.37 2.57
CA VAL A 21 -4.69 1.15 3.29
C VAL A 21 -5.41 -0.06 2.71
N LEU A 22 -4.66 -0.97 2.09
CA LEU A 22 -5.17 -2.20 1.48
C LEU A 22 -5.45 -3.29 2.51
N GLY A 23 -4.70 -3.30 3.61
CA GLY A 23 -4.83 -4.29 4.67
C GLY A 23 -3.94 -3.97 5.85
N VAL A 24 -4.32 -4.51 7.02
CA VAL A 24 -3.59 -4.36 8.28
C VAL A 24 -3.47 -5.74 8.92
N GLU A 25 -2.24 -6.16 9.25
CA GLU A 25 -1.97 -7.42 9.94
C GLU A 25 -1.00 -7.17 11.09
N LYS A 26 -1.49 -7.30 12.33
CA LYS A 26 -0.77 -7.10 13.60
C LYS A 26 0.06 -5.81 13.64
N GLU A 27 1.29 -5.90 13.14
CA GLU A 27 2.34 -4.88 13.20
C GLU A 27 2.56 -4.19 11.85
N TYR A 28 1.90 -4.64 10.78
CA TYR A 28 2.13 -4.13 9.44
C TYR A 28 0.83 -3.70 8.76
N PHE A 29 0.95 -2.77 7.83
CA PHE A 29 -0.10 -2.44 6.88
C PHE A 29 0.48 -2.26 5.48
N TRP A 30 -0.36 -2.44 4.47
CA TRP A 30 0.01 -2.19 3.07
C TRP A 30 -0.69 -0.93 2.58
N LEU A 31 0.08 0.08 2.19
CA LEU A 31 -0.43 1.35 1.70
C LEU A 31 -0.24 1.43 0.20
N LEU A 32 -1.34 1.60 -0.54
CA LEU A 32 -1.35 1.89 -1.96
C LEU A 32 -1.29 3.39 -2.19
N VAL A 33 -0.28 3.86 -2.92
CA VAL A 33 -0.20 5.25 -3.39
C VAL A 33 -0.40 5.24 -4.91
N ILE A 34 -1.65 5.44 -5.34
CA ILE A 34 -2.06 5.26 -6.74
C ILE A 34 -1.30 6.20 -7.68
N SER A 35 -1.15 7.47 -7.29
CA SER A 35 -0.43 8.49 -8.08
C SER A 35 1.02 8.14 -8.35
N LEU A 36 1.64 7.33 -7.50
CA LEU A 36 3.01 6.83 -7.67
C LEU A 36 3.07 5.42 -8.27
N ARG A 37 1.92 4.74 -8.43
CA ARG A 37 1.83 3.31 -8.78
C ARG A 37 2.71 2.44 -7.88
N GLU A 38 2.72 2.72 -6.58
CA GLU A 38 3.58 2.05 -5.61
C GLU A 38 2.75 1.50 -4.43
N VAL A 39 3.22 0.38 -3.87
CA VAL A 39 2.70 -0.20 -2.64
C VAL A 39 3.81 -0.19 -1.60
N TYR A 40 3.48 0.28 -0.41
CA TYR A 40 4.40 0.41 0.71
C TYR A 40 4.00 -0.56 1.82
N LEU A 41 5.00 -1.15 2.46
CA LEU A 41 4.83 -1.83 3.73
C LEU A 41 5.09 -0.82 4.85
N GLY A 42 4.07 -0.53 5.64
CA GLY A 42 4.13 0.39 6.77
C GLY A 42 3.98 -0.33 8.11
N HIS A 43 4.45 0.33 9.17
CA HIS A 43 4.25 -0.09 10.56
C HIS A 43 3.40 0.98 11.28
N PRO A 44 2.32 0.63 12.00
CA PRO A 44 1.40 1.61 12.60
C PRO A 44 2.07 2.63 13.52
N SER A 45 3.16 2.29 14.21
CA SER A 45 3.91 3.23 15.06
C SER A 45 4.57 4.40 14.29
N ARG A 46 4.61 4.32 12.95
CA ARG A 46 5.10 5.37 12.06
C ARG A 46 3.98 6.25 11.50
N VAL A 47 2.75 5.99 11.92
CA VAL A 47 1.61 6.85 11.62
C VAL A 47 1.47 7.84 12.76
N PHE A 48 1.50 9.13 12.44
CA PHE A 48 1.34 10.21 13.41
C PHE A 48 0.26 11.19 12.94
N GLU A 49 -0.36 11.89 13.87
CA GLU A 49 -1.38 12.88 13.55
C GLU A 49 -0.80 14.29 13.58
N ARG A 50 -1.09 15.09 12.54
CA ARG A 50 -0.76 16.51 12.49
C ARG A 50 -1.91 17.27 11.84
N SER A 51 -2.40 18.31 12.50
CA SER A 51 -3.51 19.14 12.00
C SER A 51 -4.76 18.34 11.59
N GLY A 52 -5.09 17.27 12.34
CA GLY A 52 -6.25 16.42 12.07
C GLY A 52 -6.09 15.44 10.90
N ARG A 53 -4.88 15.31 10.34
CA ARG A 53 -4.55 14.35 9.28
C ARG A 53 -3.55 13.32 9.80
N LYS A 54 -3.74 12.06 9.40
CA LYS A 54 -2.78 10.99 9.66
C LYS A 54 -1.69 11.02 8.60
N TYR A 55 -0.45 11.12 9.03
CA TYR A 55 0.74 11.12 8.19
C TYR A 55 1.53 9.83 8.41
N PHE A 56 2.13 9.31 7.34
CA PHE A 56 3.00 8.15 7.39
C PHE A 56 4.42 8.51 6.97
N GLU A 57 5.39 8.29 7.88
CA GLU A 57 6.83 8.45 7.62
C GLU A 57 7.44 7.11 7.19
N ILE A 58 8.10 7.09 6.03
CA ILE A 58 8.64 5.86 5.41
C ILE A 58 9.89 5.41 6.16
N PHE A 59 10.05 4.09 6.31
CA PHE A 59 11.36 3.55 6.65
C PHE A 59 11.93 2.48 5.71
N ASP A 60 11.20 1.47 5.19
CA ASP A 60 11.99 0.32 4.68
C ASP A 60 11.57 -0.42 3.39
N ARG A 61 10.30 -0.49 2.97
CA ARG A 61 9.97 -1.32 1.79
C ARG A 61 8.83 -0.77 0.94
N CYS A 62 9.11 -0.60 -0.35
CA CYS A 62 8.11 -0.28 -1.36
C CYS A 62 8.36 -1.06 -2.66
N GLN A 63 7.30 -1.30 -3.41
CA GLN A 63 7.38 -1.93 -4.73
C GLN A 63 6.43 -1.21 -5.69
N SER A 64 6.89 -0.93 -6.91
CA SER A 64 6.01 -0.50 -8.00
C SER A 64 5.02 -1.61 -8.34
N ILE A 65 3.74 -1.26 -8.53
CA ILE A 65 2.64 -2.17 -8.89
C ILE A 65 3.00 -3.03 -10.11
N ASP A 66 3.69 -2.44 -11.09
CA ASP A 66 4.07 -3.12 -12.33
C ASP A 66 5.15 -4.20 -12.10
N ASN A 67 5.90 -4.10 -11.00
CA ASN A 67 6.94 -5.04 -10.61
C ASN A 67 6.51 -6.01 -9.51
N ILE A 68 5.30 -5.87 -8.96
CA ILE A 68 4.74 -6.83 -7.98
C ILE A 68 4.46 -8.18 -8.64
N PHE A 69 4.14 -8.19 -9.94
CA PHE A 69 3.72 -9.37 -10.67
C PHE A 69 4.74 -9.77 -11.74
N ASP A 70 5.03 -11.08 -11.85
CA ASP A 70 5.78 -11.62 -12.97
C ASP A 70 4.97 -11.55 -14.29
N LYS A 71 5.62 -11.92 -15.39
CA LYS A 71 4.97 -12.00 -16.72
C LYS A 71 3.79 -12.99 -16.80
N HIS A 72 3.61 -13.85 -15.79
CA HIS A 72 2.51 -14.81 -15.67
C HIS A 72 1.44 -14.33 -14.67
N GLY A 73 1.56 -13.12 -14.10
CA GLY A 73 0.63 -12.57 -13.14
C GLY A 73 0.73 -13.16 -11.73
N ARG A 74 1.85 -13.81 -11.39
CA ARG A 74 2.16 -14.31 -10.04
C ARG A 74 2.92 -13.27 -9.25
N VAL A 75 2.73 -13.22 -7.93
CA VAL A 75 3.50 -12.32 -7.05
C VAL A 75 4.98 -12.66 -7.12
N ALA A 76 5.81 -11.67 -7.40
CA ALA A 76 7.27 -11.79 -7.56
C ALA A 76 8.04 -10.95 -6.53
N THR A 77 7.38 -10.53 -5.44
CA THR A 77 7.93 -9.67 -4.39
C THR A 77 7.71 -10.29 -3.02
N ASP A 78 8.60 -9.99 -2.07
CA ASP A 78 8.46 -10.34 -0.65
C ASP A 78 7.60 -9.32 0.13
N LEU A 79 7.01 -8.32 -0.56
CA LEU A 79 6.21 -7.27 0.06
C LEU A 79 5.05 -7.80 0.91
N PHE A 80 4.47 -8.95 0.54
CA PHE A 80 3.36 -9.57 1.26
C PHE A 80 3.79 -10.67 2.24
N PHE A 81 5.09 -10.81 2.53
CA PHE A 81 5.61 -11.85 3.41
C PHE A 81 4.93 -11.89 4.78
N TYR A 82 4.56 -10.72 5.32
CA TYR A 82 3.88 -10.59 6.62
C TYR A 82 2.36 -10.75 6.54
N SER A 83 1.77 -10.87 5.35
CA SER A 83 0.33 -11.04 5.20
C SER A 83 -0.07 -12.47 5.52
N ARG A 84 -1.13 -12.64 6.32
CA ARG A 84 -1.79 -13.94 6.49
C ARG A 84 -2.61 -14.33 5.26
N ASP A 85 -3.07 -13.35 4.50
CA ASP A 85 -3.83 -13.54 3.26
C ASP A 85 -3.18 -12.72 2.12
N PRO A 86 -2.05 -13.20 1.57
CA PRO A 86 -1.40 -12.53 0.45
C PRO A 86 -2.22 -12.60 -0.85
N GLU A 87 -3.16 -13.55 -0.96
CA GLU A 87 -4.02 -13.70 -2.14
C GLU A 87 -5.06 -12.57 -2.22
N GLU A 88 -5.65 -12.17 -1.10
CA GLU A 88 -6.58 -11.05 -1.06
C GLU A 88 -5.91 -9.74 -1.49
N LEU A 89 -4.74 -9.41 -0.93
CA LEU A 89 -3.96 -8.24 -1.32
C LEU A 89 -3.58 -8.27 -2.80
N THR A 90 -3.18 -9.45 -3.29
CA THR A 90 -2.88 -9.68 -4.71
C THR A 90 -4.08 -9.40 -5.60
N ARG A 91 -5.27 -9.91 -5.22
CA ARG A 91 -6.50 -9.70 -5.96
C ARG A 91 -6.88 -8.23 -6.03
N MET A 92 -6.78 -7.51 -4.91
CA MET A 92 -7.03 -6.06 -4.86
C MET A 92 -6.08 -5.32 -5.82
N LEU A 93 -4.78 -5.60 -5.74
CA LEU A 93 -3.78 -4.96 -6.59
C LEU A 93 -3.93 -5.28 -8.08
N LYS A 94 -4.35 -6.50 -8.43
CA LYS A 94 -4.71 -6.86 -9.81
C LYS A 94 -5.89 -6.02 -10.32
N MET A 95 -6.91 -5.79 -9.49
CA MET A 95 -8.03 -4.91 -9.86
C MET A 95 -7.57 -3.47 -10.08
N TYR A 96 -6.77 -2.90 -9.16
CA TYR A 96 -6.22 -1.55 -9.33
C TYR A 96 -5.36 -1.42 -10.58
N ARG A 97 -4.55 -2.43 -10.90
CA ARG A 97 -3.75 -2.46 -12.13
C ARG A 97 -4.63 -2.41 -13.37
N LEU A 98 -5.71 -3.17 -13.42
CA LEU A 98 -6.63 -3.20 -14.58
C LEU A 98 -7.39 -1.88 -14.76
N VAL A 99 -7.86 -1.28 -13.66
CA VAL A 99 -8.65 -0.04 -13.71
C VAL A 99 -7.78 1.17 -14.07
N ASN A 100 -6.54 1.26 -13.57
CA ASN A 100 -5.60 2.34 -13.89
C ASN A 100 -4.74 2.10 -15.15
N ILE A 101 -5.12 1.14 -16.01
CA ILE A 101 -4.59 0.99 -17.38
C ILE A 101 -5.54 1.67 -18.40
N LEU A 102 -6.78 1.98 -18.02
CA LEU A 102 -7.76 2.74 -18.82
C LEU A 102 -7.64 4.24 -18.57
#